data_AF-U1QKM7-F1
#
_entry.id   AF-U1QKM7-F1
#
_cell.length_a   1.000
_cell.length_b   1.000
_cell.length_c   1.000
_cell.angle_alpha   90.00
_cell.angle_beta   90.00
_cell.angle_gamma   90.00
#
_symmetry.space_group_name_H-M   'P 1'
#
loop_
_entity.id
_entity.type
_entity.pdbx_description
1 polymer ?
#
loop_
_entity_poly.entity_id
_entity_poly.type
_entity_poly.pdbx_seq_one_letter_code
_entity_poly.pdbx_strand_id
1 'polypeptide(L)'
;MKGFLNALKHGRLLSWVISALCLLPLIGFISPAQLPVVLYKLALVSIAAIIGYHLDRALFPYSSPGSYLRQRWNKRKSEIALRPENQPEYPICDGYLTVFAIVVLRRALIVGAVILGVTLGL
;
A
#
# COMPACT_ATOMS: atom_id res chain seq x y z
N MET A 1 12.51 -12.85 -16.91
CA MET A 1 11.90 -13.66 -15.82
C MET A 1 12.79 -13.78 -14.57
N LYS A 2 14.11 -14.01 -14.69
CA LYS A 2 15.02 -14.16 -13.53
C LYS A 2 15.16 -12.92 -12.62
N GLY A 3 15.07 -11.70 -13.18
CA GLY A 3 15.14 -10.46 -12.40
C GLY A 3 13.94 -10.20 -11.48
N PHE A 4 12.74 -10.61 -11.90
CA PHE A 4 11.51 -10.49 -11.10
C PHE A 4 11.54 -11.42 -9.88
N LEU A 5 12.00 -12.66 -10.08
CA LEU A 5 12.19 -13.65 -9.01
C LEU A 5 13.26 -13.21 -7.99
N ASN A 6 14.36 -12.58 -8.43
CA ASN A 6 15.38 -12.06 -7.51
C ASN A 6 14.93 -10.80 -6.76
N ALA A 7 14.14 -9.91 -7.38
CA ALA A 7 13.54 -8.76 -6.71
C ALA A 7 12.52 -9.16 -5.64
N LEU A 8 11.76 -10.22 -5.91
CA LEU A 8 10.89 -10.86 -4.94
C LEU A 8 11.71 -11.48 -3.78
N LYS A 9 12.83 -12.15 -4.06
CA LYS A 9 13.66 -12.85 -3.06
C LYS A 9 14.21 -11.94 -1.94
N HIS A 10 14.32 -10.63 -2.17
CA HIS A 10 14.75 -9.65 -1.16
C HIS A 10 13.59 -8.96 -0.41
N GLY A 11 12.34 -9.13 -0.84
CA GLY A 11 11.22 -8.42 -0.28
C GLY A 11 10.52 -9.23 0.79
N ARG A 12 10.32 -8.63 1.98
CA ARG A 12 9.34 -9.08 2.99
C ARG A 12 8.00 -9.49 2.36
N LEU A 13 7.63 -8.91 1.22
CA LEU A 13 6.43 -9.19 0.45
C LEU A 13 6.39 -10.59 -0.20
N LEU A 14 7.53 -11.18 -0.56
CA LEU A 14 7.55 -12.49 -1.22
C LEU A 14 7.10 -13.60 -0.27
N SER A 15 7.47 -13.55 1.01
CA SER A 15 7.00 -14.55 1.97
C SER A 15 5.48 -14.53 2.10
N TRP A 16 4.87 -13.34 2.06
CA TRP A 16 3.41 -13.19 2.03
C TRP A 16 2.78 -13.72 0.74
N VAL A 17 3.38 -13.45 -0.42
CA VAL A 17 2.89 -13.95 -1.72
C VAL A 17 2.97 -15.47 -1.80
N ILE A 18 4.09 -16.07 -1.38
CA ILE A 18 4.25 -17.53 -1.34
C ILE A 18 3.23 -18.16 -0.39
N SER A 19 3.03 -17.55 0.78
CA SER A 19 2.03 -18.03 1.75
C SER A 19 0.61 -17.99 1.16
N ALA A 20 0.23 -16.88 0.51
CA ALA A 20 -1.06 -16.76 -0.16
C ALA A 20 -1.23 -17.78 -1.30
N LEU A 21 -0.17 -18.01 -2.09
CA LEU A 21 -0.16 -18.98 -3.19
C LEU A 21 -0.22 -20.43 -2.70
N CYS A 22 0.20 -20.71 -1.46
CA CYS A 22 0.06 -22.03 -0.82
C CYS A 22 -1.32 -22.22 -0.20
N LEU A 23 -1.87 -21.17 0.44
CA LEU A 23 -3.18 -21.22 1.08
C LEU A 23 -4.34 -21.36 0.09
N LEU A 24 -4.29 -20.68 -1.06
CA LEU A 24 -5.33 -20.77 -2.08
C LEU A 24 -5.60 -22.21 -2.59
N PRO A 25 -4.61 -22.99 -3.04
CA PRO A 25 -4.81 -24.37 -3.46
C PRO A 25 -5.16 -25.30 -2.29
N LEU A 26 -4.65 -25.02 -1.07
CA LEU A 26 -5.03 -25.78 0.12
C LEU A 26 -6.54 -25.64 0.42
N ILE A 27 -7.08 -24.42 0.33
CA ILE A 27 -8.53 -24.17 0.44
C ILE A 27 -9.28 -24.91 -0.67
N GLY A 28 -8.75 -24.90 -1.90
CA GLY A 28 -9.34 -25.63 -3.02
C GLY A 28 -9.39 -27.14 -2.83
N PHE A 29 -8.40 -27.71 -2.15
CA PHE A 29 -8.36 -29.13 -1.84
C PHE A 29 -9.32 -29.50 -0.70
N ILE A 30 -9.41 -28.67 0.35
CA ILE A 30 -10.26 -28.94 1.52
C ILE A 30 -11.74 -28.64 1.22
N SER A 31 -12.03 -27.54 0.52
CA SER A 31 -13.39 -27.07 0.23
C SER A 31 -13.46 -26.47 -1.18
N PRO A 32 -13.59 -27.30 -2.23
CA PRO A 32 -13.60 -26.84 -3.62
C PRO A 32 -14.77 -25.88 -3.91
N ALA A 33 -15.90 -26.03 -3.22
CA ALA A 33 -17.05 -25.13 -3.33
C ALA A 33 -16.75 -23.69 -2.84
N GLN A 34 -15.71 -23.50 -2.03
CA GLN A 34 -15.37 -22.20 -1.45
C GLN A 34 -14.37 -21.40 -2.31
N LEU A 35 -13.73 -22.03 -3.31
CA LEU A 35 -12.80 -21.35 -4.21
C LEU A 35 -13.43 -20.15 -4.94
N PRO A 36 -14.63 -20.27 -5.56
CA PRO A 36 -15.25 -19.14 -6.24
C PRO A 36 -15.52 -17.97 -5.30
N VAL A 37 -15.93 -18.25 -4.06
CA VAL A 37 -16.25 -17.24 -3.04
C VAL A 37 -14.99 -16.49 -2.59
N VAL A 38 -13.88 -17.20 -2.37
CA VAL A 38 -12.61 -16.59 -1.97
C VAL A 38 -12.04 -15.73 -3.09
N LEU A 39 -12.07 -16.21 -4.33
CA LEU A 39 -11.64 -15.45 -5.50
C LEU A 39 -12.48 -14.19 -5.70
N TYR A 40 -13.80 -14.30 -5.53
CA TYR A 40 -14.71 -13.17 -5.60
C TYR A 40 -14.38 -12.10 -4.54
N LYS A 41 -14.20 -12.49 -3.27
CA LYS A 41 -13.82 -11.57 -2.20
C LYS A 41 -12.47 -10.90 -2.45
N LEU A 42 -11.49 -11.66 -2.96
CA LEU A 42 -10.17 -11.13 -3.30
C LEU A 42 -10.26 -10.09 -4.43
N ALA A 43 -11.04 -10.39 -5.48
CA ALA A 43 -11.28 -9.47 -6.58
C ALA A 43 -11.94 -8.17 -6.09
N LEU A 44 -12.95 -8.26 -5.23
CA LEU A 44 -13.61 -7.09 -4.64
C LEU A 44 -12.65 -6.21 -3.85
N VAL A 45 -11.87 -6.79 -2.94
CA VAL A 45 -10.87 -6.04 -2.15
C VAL A 45 -9.85 -5.36 -3.05
N SER A 46 -9.42 -6.05 -4.11
CA SER A 46 -8.43 -5.52 -5.07
C SER A 46 -8.99 -4.33 -5.84
N ILE A 47 -10.22 -4.44 -6.34
CA ILE A 47 -10.92 -3.36 -7.04
C ILE A 47 -11.16 -2.18 -6.09
N ALA A 48 -11.62 -2.45 -4.86
CA ALA A 48 -11.84 -1.42 -3.85
C ALA A 48 -10.57 -0.64 -3.51
N ALA A 49 -9.42 -1.32 -3.38
CA ALA A 49 -8.14 -0.67 -3.13
C ALA A 49 -7.72 0.25 -4.29
N ILE A 50 -7.90 -0.19 -5.55
CA ILE A 50 -7.60 0.61 -6.74
C ILE A 50 -8.49 1.84 -6.79
N ILE A 51 -9.80 1.67 -6.58
CA ILE A 51 -10.78 2.77 -6.61
C ILE A 51 -10.51 3.74 -5.47
N GLY A 52 -10.33 3.27 -4.23
CA GLY A 52 -10.09 4.13 -3.07
C GLY A 52 -8.83 4.98 -3.21
N TYR A 53 -7.78 4.41 -3.81
CA TYR A 53 -6.56 5.17 -4.11
C TYR A 53 -6.77 6.26 -5.17
N HIS A 54 -7.50 5.96 -6.24
CA HIS A 54 -7.79 6.96 -7.28
C HIS A 54 -8.75 8.04 -6.77
N LEU A 55 -9.72 7.66 -5.93
CA LEU A 55 -10.67 8.58 -5.30
C LEU A 55 -9.95 9.60 -4.43
N ASP A 56 -9.05 9.15 -3.55
CA ASP A 56 -8.22 10.05 -2.71
C ASP A 56 -7.41 11.04 -3.56
N ARG A 57 -6.84 10.59 -4.69
CA ARG A 57 -6.09 11.46 -5.60
C ARG A 57 -6.96 12.45 -6.39
N ALA A 58 -8.15 12.03 -6.80
CA ALA A 58 -9.08 12.87 -7.56
C ALA A 58 -9.69 13.97 -6.69
N LEU A 59 -10.04 13.65 -5.45
CA LEU A 59 -10.61 14.62 -4.51
C LEU A 59 -9.60 15.66 -4.04
N PHE A 60 -8.31 15.30 -3.98
CA PHE A 60 -7.29 16.14 -3.34
C PHE A 60 -5.97 16.23 -4.13
N PRO A 61 -5.96 16.85 -5.33
CA PRO A 61 -4.77 16.94 -6.17
C PRO A 61 -3.59 17.68 -5.52
N TYR A 62 -3.84 18.67 -4.68
CA TYR A 62 -2.79 19.55 -4.11
C TYR A 62 -2.32 19.20 -2.70
N SER A 63 -2.98 18.27 -1.98
CA SER A 63 -2.59 17.89 -0.60
C SER A 63 -1.92 16.53 -0.53
N SER A 64 -0.96 16.30 -1.42
CA SER A 64 -0.18 15.06 -1.43
C SER A 64 0.78 15.00 -0.23
N PRO A 65 0.90 13.85 0.48
CA PRO A 65 1.84 13.70 1.60
C PRO A 65 3.28 14.06 1.23
N GLY A 66 3.68 13.81 -0.03
CA GLY A 66 5.01 14.12 -0.52
C GLY A 66 5.30 15.62 -0.67
N SER A 67 4.28 16.48 -0.63
CA SER A 67 4.44 17.94 -0.70
C SER A 67 4.95 18.55 0.61
N TYR A 68 4.81 17.84 1.74
CA TYR A 68 5.23 18.33 3.07
C TYR A 68 6.65 17.87 3.45
N LEU A 69 7.33 17.12 2.59
CA LEU A 69 8.70 16.66 2.80
C LEU A 69 9.69 17.76 2.40
N ARG A 70 10.74 17.96 3.21
CA ARG A 70 11.80 18.94 2.90
C ARG A 70 12.56 18.60 1.61
N GLN A 71 12.75 17.32 1.35
CA GLN A 71 13.43 16.82 0.15
C GLN A 71 12.51 15.85 -0.60
N ARG A 72 12.42 16.03 -1.93
CA ARG A 72 11.62 15.14 -2.78
C ARG A 72 12.23 13.74 -2.80
N TRP A 73 11.40 12.74 -2.55
CA TRP A 73 11.81 11.33 -2.51
C TRP A 73 12.50 10.83 -3.80
N ASN A 74 12.10 11.36 -4.96
CA ASN A 74 12.59 10.94 -6.27
C ASN A 74 13.93 11.59 -6.71
N LYS A 75 14.45 12.59 -5.99
CA LYS A 75 15.74 13.25 -6.35
C LYS A 75 16.97 12.59 -5.72
N ARG A 76 16.78 11.48 -4.99
CA ARG A 76 17.80 10.83 -4.17
C ARG A 76 18.74 9.95 -5.02
N LYS A 77 19.69 10.57 -5.73
CA LYS A 77 20.70 9.82 -6.51
C LYS A 77 22.11 9.74 -5.92
N SER A 78 22.43 10.35 -4.77
CA SER A 78 23.84 10.32 -4.28
C SER A 78 24.11 10.52 -2.78
N GLU A 79 23.12 10.53 -1.89
CA GLU A 79 23.33 10.92 -0.46
C GLU A 79 23.14 9.78 0.57
N ILE A 80 23.09 8.52 0.13
CA ILE A 80 22.94 7.37 1.05
C ILE A 80 24.22 7.14 1.89
N ALA A 81 25.37 7.67 1.46
CA ALA A 81 26.66 7.42 2.11
C ALA A 81 26.98 8.33 3.32
N LEU A 82 26.23 9.42 3.55
CA LEU A 82 26.54 10.43 4.59
C LEU A 82 25.36 10.68 5.53
N ARG A 83 24.65 9.61 5.93
CA ARG A 83 23.50 9.74 6.81
C ARG A 83 23.89 9.55 8.27
N PRO A 84 23.72 10.56 9.15
CA PRO A 84 23.78 10.33 10.58
C PRO A 84 22.61 9.41 11.00
N GLU A 85 22.92 8.38 11.79
CA GLU A 85 22.00 7.28 12.18
C GLU A 85 20.72 7.77 12.89
N ASN A 86 20.75 8.98 13.46
CA ASN A 86 19.65 9.54 14.25
C ASN A 86 18.66 10.42 13.47
N GLN A 87 18.71 10.47 12.14
CA GLN A 87 17.80 11.31 11.34
C GLN A 87 16.81 10.50 10.49
N PRO A 88 15.54 10.94 10.40
CA PRO A 88 14.50 10.24 9.64
C PRO A 88 14.83 10.18 8.15
N GLU A 89 14.33 9.13 7.48
CA GLU A 89 14.65 8.84 6.08
C GLU A 89 14.15 9.93 5.11
N TYR A 90 13.09 10.65 5.49
CA TYR A 90 12.56 11.81 4.79
C TYR A 90 12.02 12.81 5.84
N PRO A 91 12.77 13.88 6.17
CA PRO A 91 12.32 14.87 7.14
C PRO A 91 11.15 15.71 6.61
N ILE A 92 10.19 15.99 7.49
CA ILE A 92 9.02 16.85 7.22
C ILE A 92 9.44 18.32 7.42
N CYS A 93 8.80 19.25 6.71
CA CYS A 93 8.99 20.69 6.93
C CYS A 93 8.53 21.09 8.35
N ASP A 94 9.31 21.94 9.02
CA ASP A 94 8.97 22.41 10.37
C ASP A 94 7.62 23.12 10.39
N GLY A 95 6.82 22.87 11.43
CA GLY A 95 5.46 23.43 11.56
C GLY A 95 4.35 22.67 10.81
N TYR A 96 4.68 21.71 9.93
CA TYR A 96 3.69 20.97 9.12
C TYR A 96 3.40 19.54 9.59
N LEU A 97 3.92 19.13 10.76
CA LEU A 97 3.77 17.76 11.26
C LEU A 97 2.30 17.35 11.45
N THR A 98 1.49 18.22 12.05
CA THR A 98 0.06 17.96 12.27
C THR A 98 -0.71 17.89 10.95
N VAL A 99 -0.42 18.79 10.01
CA VAL A 99 -1.05 18.80 8.68
C VAL A 99 -0.70 17.53 7.91
N PHE A 100 0.57 17.12 7.95
CA PHE A 100 1.02 15.86 7.35
C PHE A 100 0.31 14.65 7.96
N ALA A 101 0.21 14.58 9.29
CA ALA A 101 -0.48 13.49 9.98
C ALA A 101 -1.97 13.41 9.59
N ILE A 102 -2.68 14.54 9.55
CA ILE A 102 -4.09 14.61 9.15
C ILE A 102 -4.27 14.18 7.69
N VAL A 103 -3.38 14.58 6.79
CA VAL A 103 -3.43 14.19 5.37
C VAL A 103 -3.27 12.67 5.20
N VAL A 104 -2.31 12.06 5.91
CA VAL A 104 -2.11 10.60 5.86
C VAL A 104 -3.29 9.87 6.50
N LEU A 105 -3.84 10.39 7.60
CA LEU A 105 -5.00 9.82 8.27
C LEU A 105 -6.26 9.87 7.39
N ARG A 106 -6.53 11.02 6.75
CA ARG A 106 -7.64 11.18 5.79
C ARG A 106 -7.56 10.13 4.69
N ARG A 107 -6.38 9.95 4.10
CA ARG A 107 -6.15 8.96 3.05
C ARG A 107 -6.45 7.54 3.53
N ALA A 108 -5.99 7.19 4.73
CA ALA A 108 -6.27 5.89 5.34
C ALA A 108 -7.78 5.69 5.58
N LEU A 109 -8.49 6.73 6.05
CA LEU A 109 -9.93 6.68 6.29
C LEU A 109 -10.74 6.54 4.99
N ILE A 110 -10.41 7.30 3.94
CA ILE A 110 -11.12 7.22 2.65
C ILE A 110 -10.91 5.84 2.03
N VAL A 111 -9.67 5.36 1.96
CA VAL A 111 -9.37 4.02 1.40
C VAL A 111 -10.04 2.93 2.25
N GLY A 112 -9.99 3.04 3.57
CA GLY A 112 -10.66 2.11 4.49
C GLY A 112 -12.18 2.09 4.31
N ALA A 113 -12.82 3.26 4.21
CA ALA A 113 -14.26 3.38 3.98
C ALA A 113 -14.68 2.79 2.64
N VAL A 114 -13.90 3.00 1.58
CA VAL A 114 -14.16 2.38 0.26
C VAL A 114 -14.04 0.87 0.31
N ILE A 115 -12.98 0.34 0.96
CA ILE A 115 -12.81 -1.11 1.14
C ILE A 115 -13.99 -1.68 1.92
N LEU A 116 -14.31 -1.11 3.08
CA LEU A 116 -15.43 -1.56 3.90
C LEU A 116 -16.76 -1.50 3.15
N GLY A 117 -17.05 -0.40 2.45
CA GLY A 117 -18.28 -0.25 1.66
C GLY A 117 -18.41 -1.30 0.57
N VAL A 118 -17.32 -1.60 -0.15
CA VAL A 118 -17.33 -2.62 -1.21
C VAL A 118 -17.40 -4.04 -0.63
N THR A 119 -16.77 -4.31 0.53
CA THR A 119 -16.73 -5.65 1.12
C THR A 119 -17.93 -6.00 1.99
N LEU A 120 -18.61 -5.00 2.56
CA LEU A 120 -19.80 -5.18 3.42
C LEU A 120 -21.12 -5.07 2.64
N GLY A 121 -21.11 -4.52 1.42
CA GLY A 121 -22.31 -4.40 0.58
C GLY A 121 -22.82 -5.72 0.00
N LEU A 122 -22.38 -6.87 0.54
CA LEU A 122 -22.64 -8.24 0.09
C LEU A 122 -23.01 -9.14 1.26
#